data_AF-A0A0B4CTN9-F1
#
_entry.id   AF-A0A0B4CTN9-F1
#
_cell.length_a   1.000
_cell.length_b   1.000
_cell.length_c   1.000
_cell.angle_alpha   90.00
_cell.angle_beta   90.00
_cell.angle_gamma   90.00
#
_symmetry.space_group_name_H-M   'P 1'
#
loop_
_entity.id
_entity.type
_entity.pdbx_description
1 polymer ?
#
loop_
_entity_poly.entity_id
_entity_poly.type
_entity_poly.pdbx_seq_one_letter_code
_entity_poly.pdbx_strand_id
1 'polypeptide(L)'
;MLLERRPTMATMNISLPDPMKAWVEEQAKSGRYANTSDVVRDLIRREQVKAEKIAHWQRLIIEADASGVSDQSPREVIEELRAQLRRAY
;
A
#
# COMPACT_ATOMS: atom_id res chain seq x y z
N MET A 1 -22.73 -20.38 24.40
CA MET A 1 -23.37 -19.45 23.45
C MET A 1 -22.65 -18.11 23.57
N LEU A 2 -21.57 -17.91 22.82
CA LEU A 2 -20.79 -16.67 22.82
C LEU A 2 -21.37 -15.76 21.75
N LEU A 3 -22.00 -14.65 22.15
CA LEU A 3 -22.31 -13.58 21.21
C LEU A 3 -20.98 -12.97 20.75
N GLU A 4 -20.59 -13.25 19.51
CA GLU A 4 -19.58 -12.47 18.82
C GLU A 4 -20.06 -11.02 18.75
N ARG A 5 -19.38 -10.14 19.50
CA ARG A 5 -19.59 -8.70 19.37
C ARG A 5 -19.23 -8.31 17.95
N ARG A 6 -20.22 -7.98 17.12
CA ARG A 6 -19.98 -7.32 15.83
C ARG A 6 -19.07 -6.12 16.08
N PRO A 7 -18.00 -5.90 15.29
CA PRO A 7 -17.15 -4.74 15.48
C PRO A 7 -17.99 -3.49 15.37
N THR A 8 -18.02 -2.69 16.44
CA THR A 8 -18.68 -1.38 16.43
C THR A 8 -17.86 -0.46 15.54
N MET A 9 -18.45 0.01 14.45
CA MET A 9 -17.83 1.03 13.61
C MET A 9 -17.71 2.32 14.41
N ALA A 10 -16.49 2.78 14.65
CA ALA A 10 -16.26 4.11 15.22
C ALA A 10 -16.80 5.17 14.25
N THR A 11 -17.64 6.07 14.75
CA THR A 11 -18.21 7.16 13.95
C THR A 11 -17.29 8.38 14.02
N MET A 12 -16.96 8.96 12.87
CA MET A 12 -16.16 10.17 12.77
C MET A 12 -16.88 11.17 11.86
N ASN A 13 -17.20 12.35 12.40
CA ASN A 13 -17.82 13.44 11.63
C ASN A 13 -16.72 14.25 10.93
N ILE A 14 -16.88 14.50 9.63
CA ILE A 14 -15.92 15.22 8.80
C ILE A 14 -16.66 16.29 8.02
N SER A 15 -16.20 17.54 8.08
CA SER A 15 -16.68 18.62 7.21
C SER A 15 -15.85 18.65 5.93
N LEU A 16 -16.52 18.72 4.79
CA LEU A 16 -15.89 18.79 3.47
C LEU A 16 -16.40 20.03 2.73
N PRO A 17 -15.55 20.70 1.93
CA PRO A 17 -16.01 21.69 0.95
C PRO A 17 -17.04 21.07 -0.02
N ASP A 18 -17.99 21.87 -0.49
CA ASP A 18 -19.07 21.42 -1.37
C ASP A 18 -18.61 20.59 -2.57
N PRO A 19 -17.53 20.96 -3.30
CA PRO A 19 -17.05 20.14 -4.42
C PRO A 19 -16.59 18.74 -4.01
N MET A 20 -15.95 18.61 -2.84
CA MET A 20 -15.49 17.32 -2.34
C MET A 20 -16.66 16.45 -1.88
N LYS A 21 -17.64 17.06 -1.20
CA LYS A 21 -18.88 16.36 -0.81
C LYS A 21 -19.61 15.82 -2.03
N ALA A 22 -19.82 16.65 -3.05
CA ALA A 22 -20.51 16.26 -4.28
C ALA A 22 -19.81 15.08 -4.97
N TRP A 23 -18.48 15.13 -5.05
CA TRP A 23 -17.69 14.04 -5.62
C TRP A 23 -17.86 12.73 -4.83
N VAL A 24 -17.80 12.77 -3.49
CA VAL A 24 -17.99 11.56 -2.65
C VAL A 24 -19.40 10.98 -2.81
N GLU A 25 -20.42 11.83 -2.88
CA GLU A 25 -21.81 11.41 -3.12
C GLU A 25 -21.98 10.76 -4.50
N GLU A 26 -21.32 11.28 -5.54
CA GLU A 26 -21.31 10.67 -6.87
C GLU A 26 -20.66 9.29 -6.88
N GLN A 27 -19.54 9.12 -6.16
CA GLN A 27 -18.89 7.81 -6.02
C GLN A 27 -19.82 6.79 -5.35
N ALA A 28 -20.59 7.20 -4.34
CA ALA A 28 -21.57 6.34 -3.69
C ALA A 28 -22.73 5.95 -4.63
N LYS A 29 -23.15 6.84 -5.54
CA LYS A 29 -24.20 6.57 -6.54
C LYS A 29 -23.79 5.60 -7.64
N SER A 30 -22.48 5.42 -7.88
CA SER A 30 -21.96 4.54 -8.93
C SER A 30 -22.23 3.03 -8.72
N GLY A 31 -22.78 2.64 -7.56
CA GLY A 31 -23.03 1.24 -7.19
C GLY A 31 -21.79 0.49 -6.68
N ARG A 32 -20.61 1.11 -6.72
CA ARG A 32 -19.37 0.54 -6.17
C ARG A 32 -19.31 0.58 -4.64
N TYR A 33 -19.99 1.55 -4.02
CA TYR A 33 -19.97 1.79 -2.58
C TYR A 33 -21.40 1.91 -2.07
N ALA A 34 -21.69 1.43 -0.85
CA ALA A 34 -23.06 1.47 -0.33
C ALA A 34 -23.41 2.84 0.29
N ASN A 35 -22.41 3.62 0.72
CA ASN A 35 -22.57 4.97 1.25
C ASN A 35 -21.27 5.78 1.14
N THR A 36 -21.34 7.06 1.47
CA THR A 36 -20.21 8.00 1.45
C THR A 36 -19.10 7.61 2.44
N SER A 37 -19.44 6.98 3.58
CA SER A 37 -18.44 6.51 4.55
C SER A 37 -17.61 5.35 4.00
N ASP A 38 -18.16 4.52 3.11
CA ASP A 38 -17.39 3.46 2.43
C ASP A 38 -16.35 4.04 1.48
N VAL A 39 -16.71 5.11 0.75
CA VAL A 39 -15.78 5.84 -0.13
C VAL A 39 -14.62 6.39 0.71
N VAL A 40 -14.92 7.08 1.81
CA VAL A 40 -13.89 7.66 2.69
C VAL A 40 -12.99 6.58 3.31
N ARG A 41 -13.57 5.47 3.78
CA ARG A 41 -12.80 4.34 4.33
C ARG A 41 -11.88 3.71 3.30
N ASP A 42 -12.32 3.61 2.06
CA ASP A 42 -11.48 3.10 0.98
C ASP A 42 -10.34 4.06 0.62
N LEU A 43 -10.60 5.37 0.58
CA LEU A 43 -9.54 6.37 0.39
C LEU A 43 -8.48 6.29 1.48
N ILE A 44 -8.89 6.18 2.75
CA ILE A 44 -7.95 6.01 3.88
C ILE A 44 -7.11 4.74 3.71
N ARG A 45 -7.74 3.62 3.35
CA ARG A 45 -7.03 2.36 3.13
C ARG A 45 -6.00 2.48 2.00
N ARG A 46 -6.36 3.13 0.89
CA ARG A 46 -5.44 3.37 -0.23
C ARG A 46 -4.25 4.22 0.19
N GLU A 47 -4.48 5.25 1.01
CA GLU A 47 -3.40 6.09 1.52
C GLU A 47 -2.48 5.32 2.48
N GLN A 48 -3.02 4.46 3.35
CA GLN A 48 -2.23 3.57 4.20
C GLN A 48 -1.35 2.63 3.37
N VAL A 49 -1.91 1.95 2.38
CA VAL A 49 -1.16 1.05 1.48
C VAL A 49 -0.06 1.82 0.73
N LYS A 50 -0.35 3.05 0.29
CA LYS A 50 0.64 3.90 -0.37
C LYS A 50 1.77 4.28 0.59
N ALA A 51 1.44 4.69 1.82
CA ALA A 51 2.42 5.04 2.85
C ALA A 51 3.32 3.84 3.21
N GLU A 52 2.73 2.65 3.37
CA GLU A 52 3.47 1.41 3.62
C GLU A 52 4.46 1.08 2.48
N LYS A 53 4.02 1.22 1.22
CA LYS A 53 4.89 1.05 0.05
C LYS A 53 6.04 2.04 0.04
N ILE A 54 5.77 3.32 0.29
CA ILE A 54 6.81 4.36 0.37
C ILE A 54 7.80 4.01 1.46
N ALA A 55 7.34 3.67 2.66
CA ALA A 55 8.20 3.30 3.77
C ALA A 55 9.04 2.05 3.47
N HIS A 56 8.47 1.06 2.76
CA HIS A 56 9.21 -0.12 2.32
C HIS A 56 10.33 0.24 1.35
N TRP A 57 10.04 1.03 0.31
CA TRP A 57 11.05 1.45 -0.66
C TRP A 57 12.14 2.31 -0.02
N GLN A 58 11.78 3.21 0.89
CA GLN A 58 12.76 4.00 1.63
C GLN A 58 13.73 3.12 2.43
N ARG A 59 13.24 2.05 3.07
CA ARG A 59 14.12 1.10 3.76
C ARG A 59 15.08 0.40 2.79
N LEU A 60 14.59 -0.07 1.64
CA LEU A 60 15.43 -0.73 0.63
C LEU A 60 16.47 0.22 0.04
N ILE A 61 16.12 1.49 -0.17
CA ILE A 61 17.07 2.51 -0.65
C ILE A 61 18.17 2.76 0.38
N ILE A 62 17.81 2.90 1.67
CA ILE A 62 18.79 3.10 2.75
C ILE A 62 19.71 1.89 2.86
N GLU A 63 19.17 0.67 2.78
CA GLU A 63 19.96 -0.56 2.80
C GLU A 63 20.92 -0.64 1.60
N ALA A 64 20.43 -0.33 0.39
CA ALA A 64 21.24 -0.31 -0.82
C ALA A 64 22.36 0.75 -0.75
N ASP A 65 22.05 1.96 -0.28
CA ASP A 65 23.02 3.04 -0.10
C ASP A 65 24.11 2.64 0.92
N ALA A 66 23.71 2.04 2.04
CA ALA A 66 24.63 1.53 3.05
C ALA A 66 25.49 0.35 2.56
N SER A 67 25.02 -0.42 1.58
CA SER A 67 25.76 -1.54 1.00
C SER A 67 26.92 -1.12 0.09
N GLY A 68 26.96 0.15 -0.30
CA GLY A 68 27.99 0.70 -1.20
C GLY A 68 27.76 0.34 -2.67
N VAL A 69 28.66 0.83 -3.53
CA VAL A 69 28.61 0.57 -4.98
C VAL A 69 29.36 -0.71 -5.28
N SER A 70 28.73 -1.62 -6.03
CA SER A 70 29.40 -2.82 -6.52
C SER A 70 30.29 -2.48 -7.72
N ASP A 71 31.52 -3.01 -7.72
CA ASP A 71 32.43 -2.96 -8.86
C ASP A 71 32.08 -4.00 -9.94
N GLN A 72 31.11 -4.89 -9.67
CA GLN A 72 30.70 -5.91 -10.64
C GLN A 72 29.86 -5.31 -11.76
N SER A 73 30.21 -5.68 -12.98
CA SER A 73 29.36 -5.44 -14.14
C SER A 73 28.08 -6.29 -14.07
N PRO A 74 26.98 -5.87 -14.72
CA PRO A 74 25.76 -6.67 -14.80
C PRO A 74 25.98 -8.08 -15.34
N ARG A 75 26.96 -8.28 -16.23
CA ARG A 75 27.30 -9.61 -16.77
C ARG A 75 27.92 -10.50 -15.70
N GLU A 76 28.84 -9.97 -14.88
CA GLU A 76 29.47 -10.73 -13.80
C GLU A 76 28.45 -11.17 -12.75
N VAL A 77 27.50 -10.29 -12.39
CA VAL A 77 26.39 -10.63 -11.47
C VAL A 77 25.55 -11.79 -12.02
N ILE A 78 25.20 -11.77 -13.31
CA ILE A 78 24.40 -12.83 -13.94
C ILE A 78 25.17 -14.15 -13.99
N GLU A 79 26.45 -14.12 -14.36
CA GLU A 79 27.27 -15.33 -14.44
C GLU A 79 27.53 -15.95 -13.05
N GLU A 80 27.72 -15.10 -12.04
CA GLU A 80 27.80 -15.55 -10.65
C GLU A 80 26.51 -16.24 -10.20
N LEU A 81 25.35 -15.61 -10.44
CA LEU A 81 24.05 -16.21 -10.12
C LEU A 81 23.84 -17.56 -10.82
N ARG A 82 24.18 -17.66 -12.11
CA ARG A 82 24.10 -18.92 -12.86
C ARG A 82 25.01 -19.99 -12.28
N ALA A 83 26.21 -19.62 -11.85
CA ALA A 83 27.14 -20.54 -11.21
C ALA A 83 26.62 -21.02 -9.85
N GLN A 84 26.02 -20.14 -9.05
CA GLN A 84 25.39 -20.49 -7.77
C GLN A 84 24.24 -21.49 -7.97
N LEU A 85 23.35 -21.22 -8.93
CA LEU A 85 22.23 -22.12 -9.23
C LEU A 85 22.70 -23.50 -9.73
N ARG A 86 23.74 -23.56 -10.57
CA ARG A 86 24.33 -24.84 -11.03
C ARG A 86 24.99 -25.66 -9.91
N ARG A 87 25.35 -25.03 -8.78
CA ARG A 87 25.92 -25.73 -7.61
C ARG A 87 24.85 -26.19 -6.64
N ALA A 88 23.67 -25.57 -6.67
CA ALA A 88 22.54 -25.90 -5.80
C ALA A 88 21.71 -27.10 -6.31
N TYR A 89 21.93 -27.51 -7.56
CA TYR A 89 21.33 -28.67 -8.22
C TYR A 89 22.42 -29.65 -8.65
#